data_AF-A0A944WJN0-F1
#
_entry.id   AF-A0A944WJN0-F1
#
_cell.length_a   1.000
_cell.length_b   1.000
_cell.length_c   1.000
_cell.angle_alpha   90.00
_cell.angle_beta   90.00
_cell.angle_gamma   90.00
#
_symmetry.space_group_name_H-M   'P 1'
#
loop_
_entity.id
_entity.type
_entity.pdbx_description
1 polymer ?
#
loop_
_entity_poly.entity_id
_entity_poly.type
_entity_poly.pdbx_seq_one_letter_code
_entity_poly.pdbx_strand_id
1 'polypeptide(L)' 'MSRRNFLIDDKIYDYILDNSLRDLPILVKLREETGKMPNGRMQISPDQGQFMALLVRLVEAKRIVEVGTFTGYS' A
#
# COMPACT_ATOMS: atom_id res chain seq x y z
N MET A 1 4.65 -10.60 1.17
CA MET A 1 4.41 -9.14 1.12
C MET A 1 5.59 -8.51 0.40
N SER A 2 5.32 -7.72 -0.64
CA SER A 2 6.32 -7.10 -1.52
C SER A 2 5.97 -5.62 -1.64
N ARG A 3 6.97 -4.74 -1.67
CA ARG A 3 6.79 -3.29 -1.81
C ARG A 3 6.40 -2.84 -3.23
N ARG A 4 6.38 -3.78 -4.18
CA ARG A 4 5.90 -3.58 -5.56
C ARG A 4 5.35 -4.87 -6.15
N ASN A 5 4.58 -4.76 -7.23
CA ASN A 5 4.20 -5.91 -8.03
C ASN A 5 5.40 -6.37 -8.90
N PHE A 6 5.87 -7.59 -8.70
CA PHE A 6 7.05 -8.12 -9.40
C PHE A 6 6.73 -8.71 -10.78
N LEU A 7 5.44 -8.91 -11.09
CA LEU A 7 4.98 -9.41 -12.39
C LEU A 7 4.84 -8.29 -13.43
N ILE A 8 4.93 -7.03 -13.00
CA ILE A 8 4.78 -5.85 -13.85
C ILE A 8 6.16 -5.25 -14.07
N ASP A 9 6.47 -4.91 -15.32
CA ASP A 9 7.68 -4.17 -15.68
C ASP A 9 7.75 -2.82 -14.95
N ASP A 10 8.95 -2.41 -14.57
CA ASP A 10 9.19 -1.20 -13.78
C ASP A 10 8.59 0.05 -14.41
N LYS A 11 8.73 0.22 -15.74
CA LYS A 11 8.18 1.40 -16.43
C LYS A 11 6.67 1.42 -16.43
N ILE A 12 6.05 0.24 -16.54
CA ILE A 12 4.59 0.10 -16.49
C ILE A 12 4.11 0.34 -15.06
N TYR A 13 4.83 -0.17 -14.07
CA TYR A 13 4.50 0.03 -12.67
C TYR A 13 4.57 1.51 -12.29
N ASP A 14 5.63 2.22 -12.69
CA ASP A 14 5.76 3.67 -12.46
C ASP A 14 4.63 4.43 -13.15
N TYR A 15 4.29 4.08 -14.40
CA TYR A 15 3.14 4.67 -15.10
C TYR A 15 1.82 4.47 -14.34
N ILE A 16 1.58 3.27 -13.79
CA ILE A 16 0.39 3.00 -12.98
C ILE A 16 0.37 3.90 -11.74
N LEU A 17 1.48 4.02 -11.03
CA LEU A 17 1.55 4.85 -9.83
C LEU A 17 1.31 6.33 -10.18
N ASP A 18 1.99 6.85 -11.19
CA ASP A 18 1.90 8.26 -11.61
C ASP A 18 0.49 8.66 -12.07
N ASN A 19 -0.28 7.72 -12.63
CA ASN A 19 -1.60 8.01 -13.20
C ASN A 19 -2.77 7.59 -12.32
N SER A 20 -2.55 6.79 -11.27
CA SER A 20 -3.65 6.23 -10.46
C SER A 20 -3.49 6.40 -8.96
N LEU A 21 -2.26 6.55 -8.44
CA LEU A 21 -2.03 6.59 -7.01
C LEU A 21 -2.45 7.94 -6.42
N ARG A 22 -3.27 7.90 -5.37
CA ARG A 22 -3.80 9.05 -4.64
C ARG A 22 -3.45 8.90 -3.16
N ASP A 23 -2.15 8.80 -2.90
CA ASP A 23 -1.63 8.54 -1.55
C ASP A 23 -1.73 9.79 -0.66
N LEU A 24 -1.94 9.59 0.64
CA LEU A 24 -1.94 10.69 1.60
C LEU A 24 -0.50 11.00 2.02
N PRO A 25 -0.12 12.28 2.22
CA PRO A 25 1.25 12.63 2.63
C PRO A 25 1.74 11.88 3.88
N ILE A 26 0.84 11.60 4.82
CA ILE A 26 1.16 10.84 6.04
C ILE A 26 1.51 9.37 5.76
N LEU A 27 0.84 8.75 4.79
CA LEU A 27 1.09 7.38 4.38
C LEU A 27 2.42 7.29 3.64
N VAL A 28 2.72 8.24 2.74
CA VAL A 28 4.04 8.34 2.10
C VAL A 28 5.16 8.37 3.15
N LYS A 29 5.03 9.24 4.15
CA LYS A 29 5.99 9.33 5.26
C LYS A 29 6.10 8.01 6.03
N LEU A 30 4.98 7.37 6.34
CA LEU A 30 4.97 6.08 7.04
C LEU A 30 5.67 4.98 6.24
N ARG A 31 5.48 4.93 4.91
CA ARG A 31 6.18 4.00 4.00
C ARG A 31 7.68 4.24 3.97
N GLU A 32 8.10 5.50 3.90
CA GLU A 32 9.52 5.85 3.93
C GLU A 32 10.18 5.43 5.26
N GLU A 33 9.52 5.69 6.39
CA GLU A 33 10.04 5.26 7.71
C GLU A 33 10.05 3.74 7.87
N THR A 34 8.98 3.06 7.45
CA THR A 34 8.90 1.60 7.49
C THR A 34 9.97 0.96 6.59
N GLY A 35 10.27 1.58 5.45
CA GLY A 35 11.29 1.12 4.51
C GLY A 35 12.71 1.10 5.08
N LYS A 36 13.00 1.86 6.14
CA LYS A 36 14.30 1.88 6.83
C LYS A 36 14.46 0.71 7.82
N MET A 37 13.38 0.03 8.20
CA MET A 37 13.42 -1.08 9.15
C MET A 37 13.99 -2.35 8.48
N PRO A 38 14.68 -3.24 9.23
CA PRO A 38 15.17 -4.52 8.69
C PRO A 38 14.09 -5.37 8.02
N ASN A 39 12.85 -5.26 8.51
CA ASN A 39 11.69 -5.98 8.01
C ASN A 39 10.79 -5.13 7.10
N GLY A 40 11.24 -3.97 6.61
CA GLY A 40 10.42 -3.03 5.82
C GLY A 40 9.80 -3.62 4.55
N ARG A 41 10.35 -4.71 4.03
CA ARG A 41 9.76 -5.49 2.92
C ARG A 41 8.42 -6.15 3.26
N MET A 42 8.06 -6.25 4.54
CA MET A 42 6.77 -6.79 4.98
C MET A 42 5.60 -5.84 4.69
N GLN A 43 5.88 -4.57 4.40
CA GLN A 43 4.87 -3.59 4.01
C GLN A 43 4.28 -3.92 2.64
N ILE A 44 2.97 -3.70 2.49
CA ILE A 44 2.28 -3.73 1.20
C ILE A 44 2.72 -2.56 0.30
N SER A 45 2.45 -2.67 -1.00
CA SER A 45 2.68 -1.56 -1.93
C SER A 45 1.56 -0.49 -1.82
N PRO A 46 1.83 0.77 -2.19
CA PRO A 46 0.84 1.85 -2.06
C PRO A 46 -0.43 1.66 -2.88
N ASP A 47 -0.30 1.10 -4.08
CA ASP A 47 -1.42 0.72 -4.95
C ASP A 47 -2.29 -0.38 -4.31
N GLN A 48 -1.69 -1.32 -3.57
CA GLN A 48 -2.44 -2.31 -2.81
C GLN A 48 -3.25 -1.68 -1.66
N GLY A 49 -2.65 -0.76 -0.90
CA GLY A 49 -3.36 -0.03 0.16
C GLY A 49 -4.54 0.78 -0.39
N GLN A 50 -4.32 1.48 -1.51
CA GLN A 50 -5.39 2.21 -2.20
C GLN A 50 -6.52 1.27 -2.68
N PHE A 51 -6.17 0.10 -3.22
CA PHE A 51 -7.15 -0.89 -3.66
C PHE A 51 -7.99 -1.42 -2.49
N MET A 52 -7.37 -1.71 -1.34
CA MET A 52 -8.09 -2.10 -0.13
C MET A 52 -9.04 -1.00 0.35
N ALA A 53 -8.60 0.27 0.33
CA ALA A 53 -9.45 1.41 0.68
C ALA A 53 -10.66 1.54 -0.27
N LEU A 54 -10.48 1.25 -1.57
CA LEU A 54 -11.58 1.19 -2.53
C LEU A 54 -12.55 0.06 -2.18
N LEU A 55 -12.06 -1.15 -1.88
CA LEU A 55 -12.91 -2.28 -1.50
C LEU A 55 -13.75 -1.98 -0.26
N VAL A 56 -13.15 -1.40 0.78
CA VAL A 56 -13.86 -0.96 2.00
C VAL A 56 -15.03 -0.04 1.67
N ARG A 57 -14.84 0.90 0.74
CA ARG A 57 -15.89 1.81 0.28
C ARG A 57 -16.95 1.10 -0.54
N LEU A 58 -16.56 0.22 -1.47
CA LEU A 58 -17.47 -0.51 -2.36
C LEU A 58 -18.41 -1.46 -1.62
N VAL A 59 -17.91 -2.13 -0.57
CA VAL A 59 -18.70 -3.08 0.22
C VAL A 59 -19.35 -2.44 1.45
N GLU A 60 -19.20 -1.12 1.61
CA GLU A 60 -19.69 -0.34 2.75
C GLU A 60 -19.33 -0.94 4.12
N ALA A 61 -18.12 -1.48 4.26
CA ALA A 61 -17.70 -2.18 5.48
C ALA A 61 -17.81 -1.26 6.71
N LYS A 62 -18.49 -1.74 7.76
CA LYS A 62 -18.63 -1.03 9.05
C LYS A 62 -17.74 -1.60 10.16
N ARG A 63 -17.26 -2.83 9.98
CA ARG A 63 -16.39 -3.54 10.91
C ARG A 63 -15.32 -4.25 10.11
N ILE A 64 -14.06 -3.98 10.43
CA ILE A 64 -12.89 -4.50 9.72
C ILE A 64 -11.98 -5.12 10.79
N VAL A 65 -11.41 -6.28 10.48
CA VAL A 65 -10.38 -6.91 11.31
C VAL A 65 -9.14 -7.05 10.45
N GLU A 66 -8.04 -6.45 10.91
CA GLU A 66 -6.72 -6.62 10.31
C GLU A 66 -5.93 -7.63 11.12
N VAL A 67 -5.51 -8.73 10.47
CA VAL A 67 -4.66 -9.75 11.09
C VAL A 67 -3.23 -9.55 10.62
N GLY A 68 -2.40 -8.99 11.51
CA GLY A 68 -1.01 -8.63 11.21
C GLY A 68 -0.89 -7.20 10.70
N THR A 69 -0.79 -6.24 11.64
CA THR A 69 -0.79 -4.80 11.35
C THR A 69 0.57 -4.23 10.94
N PHE A 70 1.66 -4.93 11.30
CA PHE A 70 3.04 -4.46 11.14
C PHE A 70 3.23 -3.01 11.64
N THR A 71 3.35 -2.03 10.75
CA THR A 71 3.49 -0.59 11.08
C THR A 71 2.20 0.23 10.86
N GLY A 72 1.09 -0.41 10.47
CA GLY A 72 -0.23 0.22 10.35
C GLY A 72 -0.43 1.03 9.08
N TYR A 73 0.12 0.58 7.95
CA TYR A 73 -0.04 1.25 6.65
C TYR A 73 -1.32 0.85 5.89
N SER A 74 -1.86 -0.34 6.16
CA SER A 74 -2.96 -0.99 5.42
C SER A 74 -4.29 -0.26 5.48
#